data_AF-A0AAP0WE37-F1
#
_entry.id   AF-A0AAP0WE37-F1
#
_cell.length_a   1.000
_cell.length_b   1.000
_cell.length_c   1.000
_cell.angle_alpha   90.00
_cell.angle_beta   90.00
_cell.angle_gamma   90.00
#
_symmetry.space_group_name_H-M   'P 1'
#
loop_
_entity.id
_entity.type
_entity.pdbx_description
1 polymer ?
#
loop_
_entity_poly.entity_id
_entity_poly.type
_entity_poly.pdbx_seq_one_letter_code
_entity_poly.pdbx_strand_id
1 'polypeptide(L)'
;MTIKTKITAQPVLRDASGCWTHSEFFVPESDGGPVLEAEFRAWLTLHGLRSAASWMENEVTDEMMAAYDNGFSDFSAWLPVAPGPEWFVGSIHDTQAGPVCVWLRPVTGEGCAS
;
A
#
# COMPACT_ATOMS: atom_id res chain seq x y z
N MET A 1 -9.78 -7.53 -26.59
CA MET A 1 -8.72 -6.82 -25.86
C MET A 1 -9.39 -5.98 -24.80
N THR A 2 -9.29 -6.37 -23.53
CA THR A 2 -9.91 -5.63 -22.44
C THR A 2 -9.20 -4.29 -22.30
N ILE A 3 -9.94 -3.19 -22.39
CA ILE A 3 -9.40 -1.86 -22.15
C ILE A 3 -8.86 -1.86 -20.72
N LYS A 4 -7.58 -1.57 -20.58
CA LYS A 4 -6.84 -1.65 -19.33
C LYS A 4 -7.01 -0.32 -18.62
N THR A 5 -7.84 -0.29 -17.58
CA THR A 5 -8.07 0.94 -16.80
C THR A 5 -6.78 1.33 -16.11
N LYS A 6 -6.38 2.59 -16.29
CA LYS A 6 -5.22 3.16 -15.62
C LYS A 6 -5.59 3.46 -14.18
N ILE A 7 -4.92 2.79 -13.24
CA ILE A 7 -5.08 3.07 -11.81
C ILE A 7 -4.42 4.42 -11.51
N THR A 8 -5.14 5.30 -10.82
CA THR A 8 -4.71 6.67 -10.49
C THR A 8 -5.05 6.98 -9.04
N ALA A 9 -4.43 8.01 -8.46
CA ALA A 9 -4.65 8.38 -7.07
C ALA A 9 -6.13 8.63 -6.75
N GLN A 10 -6.56 8.17 -5.57
CA GLN A 10 -7.87 8.44 -4.98
C GLN A 10 -7.73 9.21 -3.67
N PRO A 11 -8.75 9.98 -3.25
CA PRO A 11 -8.80 10.54 -1.91
C PRO A 11 -8.71 9.42 -0.85
N VAL A 12 -7.74 9.54 0.05
CA VAL A 12 -7.52 8.58 1.13
C VAL A 12 -8.41 8.96 2.31
N LEU A 13 -9.47 8.18 2.53
CA LEU A 13 -10.45 8.40 3.60
C LEU A 13 -10.37 7.22 4.57
N ARG A 14 -9.45 7.30 5.53
CA ARG A 14 -9.24 6.24 6.52
C ARG A 14 -10.48 6.01 7.38
N ASP A 15 -10.71 4.76 7.73
CA ASP A 15 -11.71 4.37 8.72
C ASP A 15 -11.23 4.65 10.15
N ALA A 16 -12.06 4.32 11.13
CA ALA A 16 -11.79 4.56 12.55
C ALA A 16 -10.56 3.81 13.09
N SER A 17 -10.09 2.76 12.42
CA SER A 17 -8.87 2.04 12.79
C SER A 17 -7.61 2.59 12.11
N GLY A 18 -7.78 3.45 11.10
CA GLY A 18 -6.70 3.93 10.24
C GLY A 18 -6.54 3.13 8.95
N CYS A 19 -7.39 2.14 8.67
CA CYS A 19 -7.35 1.39 7.43
C CYS A 19 -7.94 2.18 6.26
N TRP A 20 -7.43 1.93 5.06
CA TRP A 20 -8.03 2.39 3.80
C TRP A 20 -7.48 1.56 2.64
N THR A 21 -8.32 1.21 1.67
CA THR A 21 -7.88 0.47 0.47
C THR A 21 -8.42 1.14 -0.78
N HIS A 22 -7.55 1.34 -1.77
CA HIS A 22 -7.93 1.87 -3.07
C HIS A 22 -8.97 0.94 -3.73
N SER A 23 -9.99 1.50 -4.38
CA SER A 23 -11.12 0.67 -4.88
C SER A 23 -10.72 -0.34 -5.96
N GLU A 24 -9.69 -0.02 -6.74
CA GLU A 24 -9.07 -0.92 -7.73
C GLU A 24 -7.80 -1.61 -7.21
N PHE A 25 -7.57 -1.65 -5.89
CA PHE A 25 -6.41 -2.34 -5.34
C PHE A 25 -6.48 -3.85 -5.61
N PHE A 26 -5.31 -4.49 -5.55
CA PHE A 26 -5.14 -5.92 -5.72
C PHE A 26 -6.03 -6.71 -4.75
N VAL A 27 -6.79 -7.66 -5.29
CA VAL A 27 -7.56 -8.67 -4.55
C VAL A 27 -6.92 -10.01 -4.84
N PRO A 28 -6.32 -10.68 -3.85
CA PRO A 28 -5.67 -11.96 -4.08
C PRO A 28 -6.67 -13.09 -4.30
N GLU A 29 -6.27 -14.08 -5.09
CA GLU A 29 -7.01 -15.35 -5.24
C GLU A 29 -6.51 -16.40 -4.23
N SER A 30 -5.24 -16.29 -3.81
CA SER A 30 -4.60 -17.21 -2.88
C SER A 30 -4.51 -16.67 -1.46
N ASP A 31 -4.69 -17.56 -0.48
CA ASP A 31 -4.54 -17.26 0.95
C ASP A 31 -3.06 -17.24 1.38
N GLY A 32 -2.37 -16.14 1.10
CA GLY A 32 -1.04 -15.85 1.67
C GLY A 32 0.15 -16.55 1.01
N GLY A 33 1.33 -16.34 1.61
CA GLY A 33 2.59 -17.01 1.23
C GLY A 33 3.23 -16.52 -0.08
N PRO A 34 4.18 -17.29 -0.64
CA PRO A 34 4.94 -16.89 -1.84
C PRO A 34 4.08 -16.71 -3.10
N VAL A 35 2.94 -17.40 -3.17
CA VAL A 35 1.99 -17.30 -4.27
C VAL A 35 1.31 -15.93 -4.26
N LEU A 36 0.88 -15.45 -3.08
CA LEU A 36 0.31 -14.12 -2.91
C LEU A 36 1.27 -13.01 -3.40
N GLU A 37 2.55 -13.11 -3.06
CA GLU A 37 3.54 -12.14 -3.55
C GLU A 37 3.70 -12.19 -5.08
N ALA A 38 3.65 -13.39 -5.67
CA ALA A 38 3.75 -13.55 -7.11
C ALA A 38 2.52 -12.97 -7.83
N GLU A 39 1.32 -13.20 -7.29
CA GLU A 39 0.07 -12.58 -7.78
C GLU A 39 0.13 -11.06 -7.70
N PHE A 40 0.60 -10.51 -6.57
CA PHE A 40 0.75 -9.06 -6.43
C PHE A 40 1.76 -8.48 -7.42
N ARG A 41 2.92 -9.13 -7.61
CA ARG A 41 3.92 -8.73 -8.63
C ARG A 41 3.37 -8.81 -10.05
N ALA A 42 2.59 -9.85 -10.35
CA ALA A 42 1.92 -10.00 -11.65
C ALA A 42 0.87 -8.90 -11.87
N TRP A 43 0.09 -8.57 -10.83
CA TRP A 43 -0.88 -7.47 -10.87
C TRP A 43 -0.20 -6.11 -11.08
N LEU A 44 0.91 -5.81 -10.39
CA LEU A 44 1.70 -4.59 -10.65
C LEU A 44 2.19 -4.51 -12.10
N THR A 45 2.74 -5.62 -12.61
CA THR A 45 3.22 -5.72 -13.99
C THR A 45 2.09 -5.55 -15.00
N LEU A 46 0.93 -6.16 -14.71
CA LEU A 46 -0.28 -5.97 -15.48
C LEU A 46 -0.62 -4.48 -15.45
N HIS A 47 -0.84 -3.83 -14.33
CA HIS A 47 -1.28 -2.43 -14.32
C HIS A 47 -0.19 -1.39 -14.63
N GLY A 48 1.06 -1.81 -14.90
CA GLY A 48 2.17 -0.91 -15.18
C GLY A 48 2.53 -0.06 -13.97
N LEU A 49 2.55 -0.67 -12.79
CA LEU A 49 2.78 -0.02 -11.50
C LEU A 49 4.09 -0.48 -10.86
N ARG A 50 4.62 0.35 -9.95
CA ARG A 50 5.59 -0.04 -8.92
C ARG A 50 4.97 0.10 -7.55
N SER A 51 5.41 -0.72 -6.62
CA SER A 51 5.05 -0.63 -5.21
C SER A 51 6.24 -0.28 -4.32
N ALA A 52 5.93 0.30 -3.16
CA ALA A 52 6.84 0.47 -2.03
C ALA A 52 6.02 0.32 -0.74
N ALA A 53 6.69 0.05 0.38
CA ALA A 53 6.04 -0.11 1.68
C ALA A 53 6.64 0.85 2.71
N SER A 54 5.77 1.52 3.45
CA SER A 54 6.09 2.21 4.70
C SER A 54 5.51 1.42 5.85
N TRP A 55 6.29 1.17 6.89
CA TRP A 55 5.86 0.45 8.08
C TRP A 55 5.79 1.42 9.25
N MET A 56 4.71 1.36 10.03
CA MET A 56 4.50 2.27 11.16
C MET A 56 5.67 2.25 12.14
N GLU A 57 6.19 1.05 12.44
CA GLU A 57 7.35 0.84 13.34
C GLU A 57 8.60 1.63 12.95
N ASN A 58 8.75 2.01 11.67
CA ASN A 58 9.90 2.73 11.16
C ASN A 58 9.66 4.25 11.05
N GLU A 59 8.43 4.71 11.27
CA GLU A 59 8.01 6.10 11.00
C GLU A 59 7.42 6.82 12.22
N VAL A 60 7.14 6.11 13.30
CA VAL A 60 6.56 6.70 14.54
C VAL A 60 7.50 6.56 15.73
N THR A 61 7.17 7.25 16.83
CA THR A 61 7.94 7.16 18.07
C THR A 61 7.62 5.87 18.84
N ASP A 62 8.54 5.46 19.71
CA ASP A 62 8.33 4.31 20.61
C ASP A 62 7.05 4.46 21.46
N GLU A 63 6.69 5.69 21.86
CA GLU A 63 5.46 5.96 22.61
C GLU A 63 4.20 5.67 21.78
N MET A 64 4.21 6.02 20.49
CA MET A 64 3.10 5.71 19.58
C MET A 64 3.02 4.22 19.29
N MET A 65 4.15 3.54 19.10
CA MET A 65 4.18 2.08 18.97
C MET A 65 3.67 1.38 20.23
N ALA A 66 4.11 1.81 21.42
CA ALA A 66 3.63 1.26 22.67
C ALA A 66 2.11 1.47 22.86
N ALA A 67 1.57 2.61 22.43
CA ALA A 67 0.12 2.82 22.44
C ALA A 67 -0.60 1.83 21.51
N TYR A 68 -0.07 1.59 20.30
CA TYR A 68 -0.60 0.61 19.38
C TYR A 68 -0.60 -0.82 19.98
N ASP A 69 0.54 -1.26 20.52
CA ASP A 69 0.74 -2.61 21.07
C ASP A 69 -0.10 -2.89 22.32
N ASN A 70 -0.51 -1.85 23.06
CA ASN A 70 -1.39 -1.97 24.23
C ASN A 70 -2.87 -2.24 23.86
N GLY A 71 -3.13 -2.65 22.62
CA GLY A 71 -4.44 -3.12 22.16
C GLY A 71 -5.37 -2.01 21.69
N PHE A 72 -4.82 -0.82 21.38
CA PHE A 72 -5.65 0.24 20.81
C PHE A 72 -6.04 -0.06 19.36
N SER A 73 -5.30 -0.90 18.63
CA SER A 73 -5.53 -1.29 17.21
C SER A 73 -5.81 -0.12 16.25
N ASP A 74 -5.69 1.11 16.74
CA ASP A 74 -5.96 2.36 16.09
C ASP A 74 -4.60 2.98 15.77
N PHE A 75 -4.31 3.02 14.48
CA PHE A 75 -3.13 3.66 13.91
C PHE A 75 -3.54 4.82 13.00
N SER A 76 -4.76 5.35 13.18
CA SER A 76 -5.28 6.47 12.39
C SER A 76 -4.41 7.74 12.51
N ALA A 77 -3.74 7.91 13.66
CA ALA A 77 -2.82 9.02 13.92
C ALA A 77 -1.47 8.93 13.17
N TRP A 78 -1.05 7.73 12.75
CA TRP A 78 0.17 7.57 11.96
C TRP A 78 -0.07 8.10 10.53
N LEU A 79 0.76 9.03 10.06
CA LEU A 79 0.70 9.57 8.70
C LEU A 79 1.86 8.99 7.88
N PRO A 80 1.64 7.98 7.01
CA PRO A 80 2.71 7.34 6.27
C PRO A 80 3.47 8.31 5.37
N VAL A 81 4.79 8.20 5.30
CA VAL A 81 5.62 9.09 4.48
C VAL A 81 5.81 8.51 3.09
N ALA A 82 5.31 9.21 2.07
CA ALA A 82 5.48 8.77 0.68
C ALA A 82 6.96 8.75 0.27
N PRO A 83 7.41 7.75 -0.51
CA PRO A 83 8.79 7.73 -1.03
C PRO A 83 9.10 8.88 -2.02
N GLY A 84 8.08 9.59 -2.50
CA GLY A 84 8.21 10.73 -3.42
C GLY A 84 6.85 11.21 -3.92
N PRO A 85 6.80 12.32 -4.69
CA PRO A 85 5.56 12.98 -5.10
C PRO A 85 4.71 12.19 -6.12
N GLU A 86 5.34 11.27 -6.85
CA GLU A 86 4.69 10.42 -7.86
C GLU A 86 3.92 9.24 -7.25
N TRP A 87 4.05 9.03 -5.93
CA TRP A 87 3.46 7.91 -5.22
C TRP A 87 2.10 8.30 -4.64
N PHE A 88 1.16 7.37 -4.73
CA PHE A 88 -0.16 7.46 -4.09
C PHE A 88 -0.42 6.19 -3.27
N VAL A 89 -1.33 6.28 -2.31
CA VAL A 89 -1.67 5.15 -1.45
C VAL A 89 -2.44 4.12 -2.26
N GLY A 90 -1.98 2.86 -2.23
CA GLY A 90 -2.73 1.71 -2.72
C GLY A 90 -3.56 1.07 -1.60
N SER A 91 -2.95 0.85 -0.44
CA SER A 91 -3.65 0.37 0.75
C SER A 91 -2.92 0.74 2.02
N ILE A 92 -3.66 0.90 3.10
CA ILE A 92 -3.18 1.02 4.47
C ILE A 92 -3.97 0.01 5.27
N HIS A 93 -3.29 -0.96 5.86
CA HIS A 93 -3.93 -2.03 6.60
C HIS A 93 -2.99 -2.53 7.70
N ASP A 94 -3.60 -3.15 8.71
CA ASP A 94 -2.86 -3.88 9.72
C ASP A 94 -2.48 -5.28 9.22
N THR A 95 -1.31 -5.76 9.65
CA THR A 95 -0.81 -7.10 9.38
C THR A 95 -0.32 -7.73 10.69
N GLN A 96 0.03 -9.01 10.65
CA GLN A 96 0.65 -9.64 11.84
C GLN A 96 1.99 -9.01 12.24
N ALA A 97 2.65 -8.31 11.31
CA ALA A 97 3.88 -7.55 11.57
C ALA A 97 3.60 -6.08 11.91
N GLY A 98 2.33 -5.71 12.11
CA GLY A 98 1.87 -4.36 12.38
C GLY A 98 1.42 -3.59 11.13
N PRO A 99 1.07 -2.31 11.30
CA PRO A 99 0.46 -1.51 10.24
C PRO A 99 1.45 -1.15 9.12
N VAL A 100 0.98 -1.32 7.88
CA VAL A 100 1.73 -1.03 6.66
C VAL A 100 0.94 -0.14 5.72
N CYS A 101 1.63 0.75 5.03
CA CYS A 101 1.13 1.52 3.91
C CYS A 101 1.83 1.05 2.63
N VAL A 102 1.05 0.49 1.72
CA VAL A 102 1.49 0.12 0.38
C VAL A 102 1.28 1.31 -0.53
N TRP A 103 2.38 1.84 -1.04
CA TRP A 103 2.41 2.91 -2.04
C TRP A 103 2.42 2.33 -3.44
N LEU A 104 1.76 3.01 -4.36
CA LEU A 104 1.75 2.70 -5.78
C LEU A 104 2.20 3.92 -6.58
N ARG A 105 2.88 3.69 -7.69
CA ARG A 105 3.10 4.71 -8.72
C ARG A 105 3.06 4.10 -10.12
N PRO A 106 2.66 4.84 -11.15
CA PRO A 106 2.81 4.40 -12.52
C PRO A 106 4.29 4.21 -12.88
N VAL A 107 4.58 3.21 -13.70
CA VAL A 107 5.84 3.13 -14.45
C VAL A 107 5.70 4.10 -15.62
N THR A 108 6.22 5.32 -15.46
CA THR A 108 6.41 6.22 -16.60
C THR A 108 7.33 5.52 -17.59
N GLY A 109 6.88 5.35 -18.83
CA GLY A 109 7.62 4.68 -19.91
C GLY A 109 8.81 5.48 -20.43
N GLU A 110 9.64 6.05 -19.57
CA GLU A 110 10.94 6.60 -19.93
C GLU A 110 11.99 5.50 -19.76
N GLY A 111 12.01 4.59 -20.74
CA GLY A 111 12.89 3.42 -20.72
C GLY A 111 12.66 2.48 -21.89
N CYS A 112 12.30 3.00 -23.07
CA CYS A 112 12.44 2.26 -24.33
C CYS A 112 12.93 3.22 -25.41
N ALA A 113 14.17 3.68 -25.23
CA ALA A 113 14.98 4.27 -26.29
C ALA A 113 16.45 4.05 -25.92
N SER A 114 16.97 2.85 -26.19
CA SER A 114 18.38 2.54 -26.41
C SER A 114 18.47 1.22 -27.16
#